data_AF-A0A7J7KR64-F1
#
_entry.id   AF-A0A7J7KR64-F1
#
_cell.length_a   1.000
_cell.length_b   1.000
_cell.length_c   1.000
_cell.angle_alpha   90.00
_cell.angle_beta   90.00
_cell.angle_gamma   90.00
#
_symmetry.space_group_name_H-M   'P 1'
#
loop_
_entity.id
_entity.type
_entity.pdbx_description
1 polymer ?
#
loop_
_entity_poly.entity_id
_entity_poly.type
_entity_poly.pdbx_seq_one_letter_code
_entity_poly.pdbx_strand_id
1 'polypeptide(L)'
;MVFGDISVVLQSTDVWADYAIRTLRVTKGSETRVIKHYNYIGWPDHGVPDDMGPFIIFYQKIKLATQRFKDRPLLVHCSAG
;
A
#
# COMPACT_ATOMS: atom_id res chain seq x y z
N MET A 1 -1.97 -16.18 5.39
CA MET A 1 -3.38 -16.08 5.82
C MET A 1 -4.27 -16.36 4.62
N VAL A 2 -5.44 -16.94 4.80
CA VAL A 2 -6.37 -17.28 3.71
C VAL A 2 -7.68 -16.52 3.92
N PHE A 3 -8.21 -15.90 2.88
CA PHE A 3 -9.47 -15.16 2.86
C PHE A 3 -10.33 -15.70 1.70
N GLY A 4 -11.30 -16.57 2.00
CA GLY A 4 -12.03 -17.30 0.96
C GLY A 4 -11.08 -18.18 0.14
N ASP A 5 -11.06 -17.98 -1.18
CA ASP A 5 -10.18 -18.68 -2.12
C ASP A 5 -8.84 -17.96 -2.40
N ILE A 6 -8.56 -16.87 -1.66
CA ILE A 6 -7.35 -16.07 -1.80
C ILE A 6 -6.37 -16.38 -0.67
N SER A 7 -5.17 -16.82 -1.01
CA SER A 7 -4.04 -16.95 -0.09
C SER A 7 -3.15 -15.72 -0.14
N VAL A 8 -2.85 -15.14 1.02
CA VAL A 8 -1.99 -13.96 1.18
C VAL A 8 -0.81 -14.29 2.08
N VAL A 9 0.40 -14.07 1.57
CA VAL A 9 1.65 -14.28 2.30
C VAL A 9 2.43 -12.97 2.33
N LEU A 10 2.78 -12.50 3.53
CA LEU A 10 3.71 -11.39 3.70
C LEU A 10 5.12 -11.86 3.36
N GLN A 11 5.75 -11.21 2.38
CA GLN A 11 7.12 -11.51 1.97
C GLN A 11 8.13 -10.59 2.65
N SER A 12 7.83 -9.29 2.75
CA SER A 12 8.69 -8.31 3.42
C SER A 12 7.88 -7.12 3.93
N THR A 13 8.42 -6.44 4.93
CA THR A 13 7.92 -5.13 5.41
C THR A 13 9.08 -4.17 5.52
N ASP A 14 8.99 -3.04 4.83
CA ASP A 14 9.89 -1.90 4.96
C ASP A 14 9.20 -0.85 5.83
N VAL A 15 9.74 -0.60 7.04
CA VAL A 15 9.19 0.35 8.00
C VAL A 15 9.91 1.69 7.91
N TRP A 16 9.13 2.77 7.87
CA TRP A 16 9.59 4.17 7.90
C TRP A 16 8.88 4.89 9.06
N ALA A 17 9.20 6.16 9.29
CA ALA A 17 8.59 6.94 10.37
C ALA A 17 7.06 7.03 10.23
N ASP A 18 6.57 7.47 9.05
CA ASP A 18 5.14 7.79 8.85
C ASP A 18 4.41 6.79 7.96
N TYR A 19 5.08 5.73 7.50
CA TYR A 19 4.48 4.72 6.63
C TYR A 19 5.20 3.37 6.67
N ALA A 20 4.50 2.33 6.22
CA ALA A 20 5.07 1.01 5.98
C ALA A 20 4.76 0.56 4.55
N ILE A 21 5.71 -0.13 3.92
CA ILE A 21 5.52 -0.78 2.62
C ILE A 21 5.61 -2.28 2.81
N ARG A 22 4.56 -3.01 2.43
CA ARG A 22 4.53 -4.47 2.52
C ARG A 22 4.55 -5.09 1.14
N THR A 23 5.37 -6.12 0.97
CA THR A 23 5.34 -6.97 -0.23
C THR A 23 4.50 -8.19 0.09
N LEU A 24 3.39 -8.36 -0.62
CA LEU A 24 2.45 -9.45 -0.42
C LEU A 24 2.47 -10.36 -1.64
N ARG A 25 2.59 -11.66 -1.44
CA ARG A 25 2.28 -12.66 -2.46
C ARG A 25 0.83 -13.07 -2.30
N VAL A 26 0.02 -12.83 -3.33
CA VAL A 26 -1.41 -13.14 -3.36
C VAL A 26 -1.65 -14.21 -4.41
N THR A 27 -2.29 -15.30 -4.03
CA THR A 27 -2.55 -16.46 -4.90
C THR A 27 -4.04 -16.80 -4.90
N LYS A 28 -4.60 -17.02 -6.09
CA LYS A 28 -5.98 -17.50 -6.30
C LYS A 28 -5.95 -18.63 -7.34
N GLY A 29 -6.24 -19.86 -6.93
CA GLY A 29 -6.05 -21.04 -7.79
C GLY A 29 -4.59 -21.17 -8.25
N SER A 30 -4.36 -21.16 -9.56
CA SER A 30 -3.01 -21.20 -10.16
C SER A 30 -2.39 -19.81 -10.38
N GLU A 31 -3.16 -18.72 -10.28
CA GLU A 31 -2.63 -17.37 -10.47
C GLU A 31 -1.96 -16.86 -9.20
N THR A 32 -0.76 -16.31 -9.35
CA THR A 32 -0.04 -15.64 -8.26
C THR A 32 0.42 -14.25 -8.70
N ARG A 33 0.21 -13.26 -7.83
CA ARG A 33 0.62 -11.87 -8.04
C ARG A 33 1.40 -11.36 -6.83
N VAL A 34 2.35 -10.48 -7.09
CA VAL A 34 3.04 -9.72 -6.04
C VAL A 34 2.40 -8.34 -5.95
N ILE A 35 1.87 -8.00 -4.78
CA ILE A 35 1.23 -6.73 -4.48
C ILE A 35 2.13 -5.93 -3.54
N LYS A 36 2.35 -4.65 -3.87
CA LYS A 36 2.96 -3.68 -2.95
C LYS A 36 1.83 -2.93 -2.24
N HIS A 37 1.78 -3.06 -0.93
CA HIS A 37 0.81 -2.38 -0.07
C HIS A 37 1.51 -1.20 0.62
N TYR A 38 1.16 0.01 0.21
CA TYR A 38 1.69 1.26 0.74
C TYR A 38 0.71 1.78 1.80
N ASN A 39 1.16 1.87 3.04
CA ASN A 39 0.30 2.20 4.17
C ASN A 39 0.85 3.40 4.92
N TYR A 40 0.27 4.58 4.70
CA TYR A 40 0.60 5.78 5.47
C TYR A 40 -0.09 5.72 6.83
N ILE A 41 0.67 5.86 7.90
CA ILE A 41 0.21 5.75 9.29
C ILE A 41 0.28 7.07 10.05
N GLY A 42 0.92 8.09 9.48
CA GLY A 42 1.03 9.43 10.08
C GLY A 42 -0.19 10.33 9.87
N TRP A 43 -1.31 9.82 9.33
CA TRP A 43 -2.52 10.63 9.13
C TRP A 43 -3.43 10.50 10.36
N PRO A 44 -3.84 11.60 11.00
CA PRO A 44 -4.70 11.56 12.18
C PRO A 44 -6.16 11.24 11.84
N ASP A 45 -6.89 10.61 12.76
CA ASP A 45 -8.31 10.27 12.55
C ASP A 45 -9.20 11.51 12.32
N HIS A 46 -8.83 12.65 12.90
CA HIS A 46 -9.52 13.94 12.75
C HIS A 46 -8.58 14.99 12.19
N GLY A 47 -9.00 15.68 11.14
CA GLY A 47 -8.26 16.77 10.52
C GLY A 47 -7.17 16.28 9.54
N VAL A 48 -6.08 17.02 9.50
CA VAL A 48 -4.92 16.78 8.62
C VAL A 48 -3.64 16.86 9.45
N PRO A 49 -2.52 16.25 9.01
CA PRO A 49 -1.22 16.44 9.65
C PRO A 49 -0.81 17.92 9.74
N ASP A 50 -0.14 18.31 10.82
CA ASP A 50 0.43 19.66 10.99
C ASP A 50 1.49 19.96 9.93
N ASP A 51 2.27 18.93 9.54
CA ASP A 51 3.20 18.97 8.43
C ASP A 51 2.80 17.95 7.35
N MET A 52 2.52 18.44 6.14
CA MET A 52 2.15 17.63 4.98
C MET A 52 3.38 17.06 4.24
N GLY A 53 4.60 17.51 4.57
CA GLY A 53 5.85 17.09 3.95
C GLY A 53 6.04 15.56 3.89
N PRO A 54 5.90 14.82 5.01
CA PRO A 54 6.03 13.36 5.02
C PRO A 54 5.04 12.67 4.08
N PHE A 55 3.79 13.13 4.03
CA PHE A 55 2.77 12.60 3.12
C PHE A 55 3.13 12.87 1.66
N ILE A 56 3.62 14.06 1.32
CA ILE A 56 4.04 14.41 -0.05
C ILE A 56 5.18 13.49 -0.51
N ILE A 57 6.18 13.24 0.34
CA ILE A 57 7.30 12.33 0.04
C ILE A 57 6.77 10.91 -0.21
N PHE A 58 5.85 10.44 0.64
CA PHE A 58 5.20 9.14 0.48
C PHE A 58 4.44 9.04 -0.86
N TYR A 59 3.64 10.05 -1.21
CA TYR A 59 2.91 10.11 -2.47
C TYR A 59 3.85 10.10 -3.68
N GLN A 60 4.94 10.87 -3.66
CA GLN A 60 5.92 10.89 -4.74
C GLN A 60 6.56 9.51 -4.95
N LYS A 61 6.84 8.78 -3.87
CA LYS A 61 7.35 7.41 -3.92
C LYS A 61 6.36 6.45 -4.60
N ILE A 62 5.07 6.56 -4.30
CA ILE A 62 4.02 5.78 -4.97
C ILE A 62 3.97 6.13 -6.46
N LYS A 63 3.92 7.43 -6.80
CA LYS A 63 3.84 7.91 -8.18
C LYS A 63 4.99 7.38 -9.05
N LEU A 64 6.22 7.40 -8.53
CA LEU A 64 7.39 6.85 -9.23
C LEU A 64 7.29 5.33 -9.38
N ALA A 65 6.86 4.61 -8.34
CA ALA A 65 6.75 3.15 -8.38
C ALA A 65 5.64 2.65 -9.32
N THR A 66 4.57 3.43 -9.51
CA THR A 66 3.41 3.08 -10.34
C THR A 66 3.48 3.59 -11.77
N GLN A 67 4.47 4.43 -12.11
CA GLN A 67 4.60 5.04 -13.44
C GLN A 67 4.61 4.03 -14.61
N ARG A 68 5.12 2.82 -14.38
CA ARG A 68 5.20 1.72 -15.37
C ARG A 68 3.94 0.83 -15.44
N PHE A 69 2.93 1.10 -14.61
CA PHE A 69 1.73 0.27 -14.45
C PHE A 69 0.45 1.07 -14.73
N LYS A 70 0.49 2.03 -15.69
CA LYS A 70 -0.62 2.96 -15.98
C LYS A 70 -1.92 2.27 -16.43
N ASP A 71 -1.79 1.06 -16.94
CA ASP A 71 -2.85 0.15 -17.39
C ASP A 71 -3.48 -0.67 -16.26
N ARG A 72 -3.03 -0.49 -15.02
CA ARG A 72 -3.49 -1.25 -13.84
C ARG A 72 -4.12 -0.31 -12.81
N PRO A 73 -5.27 -0.66 -12.23
CA PRO A 73 -5.90 0.16 -11.21
C PRO A 73 -5.03 0.19 -9.94
N LEU A 74 -4.93 1.37 -9.33
CA LEU A 74 -4.40 1.55 -7.99
C LEU A 74 -5.57 1.57 -6.99
N LEU A 75 -5.62 0.59 -6.09
CA LEU A 75 -6.58 0.58 -4.99
C LEU A 75 -6.11 1.55 -3.90
N VAL A 76 -6.97 2.49 -3.52
CA VAL A 76 -6.75 3.45 -2.44
C VAL A 76 -7.92 3.37 -1.48
N HIS A 77 -7.65 3.40 -0.18
CA HIS A 77 -8.70 3.45 0.85
C HIS A 77 -8.15 4.10 2.13
N CYS A 78 -9.03 4.71 2.92
CA CYS A 78 -8.83 4.94 4.36
C CYS A 78 -9.88 4.15 5.17
N SER A 79 -10.65 4.83 6.02
CA SER A 79 -11.79 4.29 6.76
C SER A 79 -13.12 4.43 6.02
N ALA A 80 -13.41 5.63 5.46
CA ALA A 80 -14.68 5.95 4.80
C ALA A 80 -14.63 5.92 3.26
N GLY A 81 -13.46 5.62 2.69
CA GLY A 81 -13.21 5.62 1.24
C GLY A 81 -11.98 6.41 0.89
#